data_AF-A0A7K9ABI8-F1
#
_entry.id   AF-A0A7K9ABI8-F1
#
_cell.length_a   1.000
_cell.length_b   1.000
_cell.length_c   1.000
_cell.angle_alpha   90.00
_cell.angle_beta   90.00
_cell.angle_gamma   90.00
#
_symmetry.space_group_name_H-M   'P 1'
#
loop_
_entity.id
_entity.type
_entity.pdbx_description
1 polymer ?
#
loop_
_entity_poly.entity_id
_entity_poly.type
_entity_poly.pdbx_seq_one_letter_code
_entity_poly.pdbx_strand_id
1 'polypeptide(L)'
;MAQSVVYADLKFAAGPPSTVPDEDDSPYENVLPGPVLAAPSPDGNLNTATAARSPRPRHIPTGLQAASLLLLLLLLVAIVALGTCYWQVTRSLRDDSRNHAAEQSRLSQELSAREQSLEQTELELEWARAELKRAWREGNISQLELERLSAELRHVRGVLGKTEKEMQDVQGKLNNSESTVSSLRACVNTDCCPSGWVLYRSKCLFISVEKDSWWISKYDCREKFAQLLV
;
A
#
# COMPACT_ATOMS: atom_id res chain seq x y z
N MET A 1 -14.94 12.53 23.36
CA MET A 1 -16.20 12.12 22.72
C MET A 1 -15.82 11.17 21.60
N ALA A 2 -16.21 9.90 21.67
CA ALA A 2 -15.91 8.90 20.64
C ALA A 2 -17.24 8.40 20.07
N GLN A 3 -17.42 8.51 18.75
CA GLN A 3 -18.59 7.97 18.06
C GLN A 3 -18.23 6.59 17.51
N SER A 4 -18.89 5.55 18.03
CA SER A 4 -18.77 4.19 17.51
C SER A 4 -19.61 4.05 16.24
N VAL A 5 -18.95 3.89 15.09
CA VAL A 5 -19.64 3.56 13.83
C VAL A 5 -19.82 2.05 13.76
N VAL A 6 -21.08 1.60 13.81
CA VAL A 6 -21.46 0.20 13.64
C VAL A 6 -21.87 -0.01 12.19
N TYR A 7 -21.15 -0.86 11.47
CA TYR A 7 -21.52 -1.27 10.12
C TYR A 7 -22.44 -2.49 10.18
N ALA A 8 -23.54 -2.46 9.43
CA ALA A 8 -24.44 -3.60 9.27
C ALA A 8 -24.06 -4.38 8.01
N ASP A 9 -23.81 -5.68 8.16
CA ASP A 9 -23.48 -6.60 7.07
C ASP A 9 -24.76 -7.16 6.43
N LEU A 10 -25.05 -6.78 5.18
CA LEU A 10 -26.22 -7.22 4.43
C LEU A 10 -25.88 -8.46 3.58
N LYS A 11 -26.01 -9.64 4.19
CA LYS A 11 -25.93 -10.91 3.46
C LYS A 11 -27.17 -11.16 2.62
N PHE A 12 -27.03 -11.08 1.30
CA PHE A 12 -28.02 -11.58 0.36
C PHE A 12 -28.03 -13.11 0.36
N ALA A 13 -29.23 -13.70 0.48
CA ALA A 13 -29.41 -15.13 0.44
C ALA A 13 -29.23 -15.66 -1.00
N ALA A 14 -28.43 -16.72 -1.16
CA ALA A 14 -28.28 -17.40 -2.44
C ALA A 14 -29.52 -18.25 -2.75
N GLY A 15 -30.20 -17.96 -3.86
CA GLY A 15 -31.20 -18.85 -4.46
C GLY A 15 -30.54 -19.89 -5.38
N PRO A 16 -30.99 -21.16 -5.39
CA PRO A 16 -30.46 -22.20 -6.28
C PRO A 16 -30.94 -22.02 -7.75
N PRO A 17 -30.24 -22.63 -8.73
CA PRO A 17 -30.38 -22.28 -10.14
C PRO A 17 -31.52 -23.03 -10.84
N SER A 18 -32.13 -22.37 -11.83
CA SER A 18 -32.93 -23.03 -12.87
C SER A 18 -32.12 -23.11 -14.17
N THR A 19 -31.84 -24.33 -14.61
CA THR A 19 -31.15 -24.62 -15.86
C THR A 19 -31.98 -25.59 -16.70
N VAL A 20 -32.87 -25.06 -17.54
CA VAL A 20 -33.40 -25.74 -18.74
C VAL A 20 -33.63 -24.65 -19.80
N PRO A 21 -32.98 -24.72 -20.98
CA PRO A 21 -33.41 -23.97 -22.15
C PRO A 21 -34.53 -24.75 -22.86
N ASP A 22 -35.68 -24.11 -23.07
CA ASP A 22 -36.76 -24.65 -23.90
C ASP A 22 -36.88 -23.74 -25.13
N GLU A 23 -36.64 -24.30 -26.32
CA GLU A 23 -36.78 -23.60 -27.60
C GLU A 23 -38.16 -23.88 -28.19
N ASP A 24 -39.11 -22.96 -27.98
CA ASP A 24 -40.13 -22.63 -28.99
C ASP A 24 -40.95 -21.40 -28.52
N ASP A 25 -40.77 -20.26 -29.19
CA ASP A 25 -41.86 -19.50 -29.81
C ASP A 25 -41.28 -18.21 -30.44
N SER A 26 -41.33 -18.11 -31.77
CA SER A 26 -40.92 -16.91 -32.51
C SER A 26 -42.14 -16.23 -33.14
N PRO A 27 -42.60 -15.09 -32.58
CA PRO A 27 -43.54 -14.21 -33.24
C PRO A 27 -42.83 -12.95 -33.76
N TYR A 28 -42.93 -12.73 -35.07
CA TYR A 28 -42.69 -11.50 -35.86
C TYR A 28 -41.64 -11.64 -36.98
N GLU A 29 -42.08 -12.10 -38.14
CA GLU A 29 -41.40 -11.82 -39.41
C GLU A 29 -42.36 -11.06 -40.34
N ASN A 30 -41.93 -9.87 -40.79
CA ASN A 30 -42.72 -8.94 -41.60
C ASN A 30 -42.20 -8.87 -43.05
N VAL A 31 -43.12 -8.60 -43.98
CA VAL A 31 -42.94 -8.74 -45.44
C VAL A 31 -42.31 -7.50 -46.12
N LEU A 32 -41.47 -7.70 -47.15
CA LEU A 32 -41.32 -6.98 -48.47
C LEU A 32 -39.87 -7.12 -49.04
N PRO A 33 -39.56 -6.88 -50.34
CA PRO A 33 -40.38 -6.76 -51.58
C PRO A 33 -39.86 -7.62 -52.81
N GLY A 34 -40.49 -7.52 -54.01
CA GLY A 34 -40.15 -8.27 -55.27
C GLY A 34 -38.92 -7.76 -56.08
N PRO A 35 -38.65 -8.15 -57.37
CA PRO A 35 -39.60 -8.21 -58.52
C PRO A 35 -39.38 -9.18 -59.76
N VAL A 36 -40.48 -9.55 -60.47
CA VAL A 36 -40.79 -9.54 -61.95
C VAL A 36 -40.00 -10.36 -63.04
N LEU A 37 -40.75 -10.82 -64.08
CA LEU A 37 -40.43 -11.41 -65.43
C LEU A 37 -40.52 -12.96 -65.57
N ALA A 38 -41.05 -13.61 -66.64
CA ALA A 38 -41.83 -13.18 -67.83
C ALA A 38 -42.68 -14.36 -68.43
N ALA A 39 -43.46 -14.08 -69.50
CA ALA A 39 -44.42 -14.96 -70.24
C ALA A 39 -43.73 -16.01 -71.18
N PRO A 40 -44.40 -16.89 -72.01
CA PRO A 40 -45.78 -16.84 -72.56
C PRO A 40 -46.60 -18.17 -72.74
N SER A 41 -47.75 -18.02 -73.42
CA SER A 41 -48.83 -18.92 -73.95
C SER A 41 -48.40 -20.16 -74.79
N PRO A 42 -49.31 -21.02 -75.38
CA PRO A 42 -50.78 -20.92 -75.52
C PRO A 42 -51.66 -22.19 -75.31
N ASP A 43 -52.97 -21.96 -75.52
CA ASP A 43 -54.10 -22.85 -75.94
C ASP A 43 -54.75 -23.85 -74.94
N GLY A 44 -56.03 -24.20 -75.09
CA GLY A 44 -57.08 -23.61 -75.95
C GLY A 44 -58.18 -24.58 -76.47
N ASN A 45 -59.47 -24.24 -76.32
CA ASN A 45 -60.60 -24.87 -77.05
C ASN A 45 -61.89 -24.01 -77.15
N LEU A 46 -62.64 -24.25 -78.22
CA LEU A 46 -63.91 -23.64 -78.65
C LEU A 46 -65.09 -24.48 -78.09
N ASN A 47 -66.30 -23.97 -77.78
CA ASN A 47 -67.44 -23.97 -78.72
C ASN A 47 -68.66 -23.19 -78.18
N THR A 48 -68.91 -22.04 -78.79
CA THR A 48 -70.19 -21.34 -79.09
C THR A 48 -71.55 -21.94 -78.65
N ALA A 49 -72.40 -21.07 -78.09
CA ALA A 49 -73.82 -20.95 -78.47
C ALA A 49 -74.28 -19.48 -78.42
N THR A 50 -74.96 -19.01 -79.48
CA THR A 50 -75.26 -17.60 -79.77
C THR A 50 -76.53 -17.06 -79.12
N ALA A 51 -76.50 -15.82 -78.60
CA ALA A 51 -77.67 -14.95 -78.53
C ALA A 51 -77.26 -13.46 -78.51
N ALA A 52 -77.50 -12.73 -79.60
CA ALA A 52 -77.18 -11.30 -79.69
C ALA A 52 -78.20 -10.45 -78.92
N ARG A 53 -77.72 -9.48 -78.12
CA ARG A 53 -78.53 -8.37 -77.61
C ARG A 53 -77.66 -7.13 -77.35
N SER A 54 -78.17 -5.97 -77.74
CA SER A 54 -77.45 -4.69 -77.81
C SER A 54 -77.07 -4.10 -76.44
N PRO A 55 -76.02 -3.25 -76.38
CA PRO A 55 -75.67 -2.52 -75.16
C PRO A 55 -76.73 -1.44 -74.89
N ARG A 56 -77.37 -1.50 -73.71
CA ARG A 56 -78.12 -0.37 -73.15
C ARG A 56 -77.21 0.36 -72.14
N PRO A 57 -76.96 1.67 -72.28
CA PRO A 57 -76.30 2.42 -71.22
C PRO A 57 -77.24 2.52 -70.02
N ARG A 58 -76.89 1.85 -68.91
CA ARG A 58 -77.53 2.11 -67.62
C ARG A 58 -77.04 3.45 -67.11
N HIS A 59 -77.84 4.50 -67.29
CA HIS A 59 -77.65 5.74 -66.54
C HIS A 59 -77.81 5.41 -65.04
N ILE A 60 -76.69 5.47 -64.32
CA ILE A 60 -76.70 5.49 -62.86
C ILE A 60 -77.35 6.81 -62.44
N PRO A 61 -78.30 6.84 -61.48
CA PRO A 61 -78.85 8.10 -61.00
C PRO A 61 -77.70 8.95 -60.43
N THR A 62 -77.58 10.18 -60.93
CA THR A 62 -76.42 11.06 -60.69
C THR A 62 -76.15 11.32 -59.20
N GLY A 63 -77.17 11.29 -58.35
CA GLY A 63 -77.01 11.36 -56.89
C GLY A 63 -76.22 10.19 -56.27
N LEU A 64 -76.33 8.97 -56.81
CA LEU A 64 -75.54 7.82 -56.34
C LEU A 64 -74.09 7.89 -56.80
N GLN A 65 -73.82 8.46 -57.98
CA GLN A 65 -72.45 8.74 -58.43
C GLN A 65 -71.80 9.82 -57.56
N ALA A 66 -72.53 10.89 -57.24
CA ALA A 66 -72.04 11.93 -56.32
C ALA A 66 -71.77 11.37 -54.92
N ALA A 67 -72.66 10.54 -54.38
CA ALA A 67 -72.49 9.92 -53.06
C ALA A 67 -71.30 8.95 -52.99
N SER A 68 -71.07 8.13 -54.03
CA SER A 68 -69.93 7.20 -54.06
C SER A 68 -68.59 7.92 -54.26
N LEU A 69 -68.55 8.99 -55.06
CA LEU A 69 -67.38 9.86 -55.18
C LEU A 69 -67.07 10.58 -53.85
N LEU A 70 -68.10 11.02 -53.12
CA LEU A 70 -67.92 11.64 -51.79
C LEU A 70 -67.41 10.62 -50.76
N LEU A 71 -67.95 9.40 -50.74
CA LEU A 71 -67.46 8.33 -49.87
C LEU A 71 -65.99 7.97 -50.18
N LEU A 72 -65.63 7.88 -51.48
CA LEU A 72 -64.26 7.64 -51.91
C LEU A 72 -63.32 8.77 -51.48
N LEU A 73 -63.75 10.03 -51.59
CA LEU A 73 -62.98 11.19 -51.12
C LEU A 73 -62.73 11.12 -49.60
N LEU A 74 -63.76 10.79 -48.81
CA LEU A 74 -63.62 10.64 -47.35
C LEU A 74 -62.68 9.48 -46.97
N LEU A 75 -62.74 8.35 -47.69
CA LEU A 75 -61.81 7.23 -47.54
C LEU A 75 -60.36 7.64 -47.85
N LEU A 76 -60.13 8.40 -48.93
CA LEU A 76 -58.80 8.90 -49.28
C LEU A 76 -58.25 9.85 -48.20
N VAL A 77 -59.08 10.76 -47.67
CA VAL A 77 -58.69 11.64 -46.56
C VAL A 77 -58.35 10.83 -45.30
N ALA A 78 -59.14 9.79 -44.97
CA ALA A 78 -58.88 8.92 -43.83
C ALA A 78 -57.55 8.13 -43.99
N ILE A 79 -57.28 7.60 -45.17
CA ILE A 79 -56.02 6.87 -45.45
C ILE A 79 -54.81 7.81 -45.37
N VAL A 80 -54.90 9.03 -45.92
CA VAL A 80 -53.82 10.03 -45.83
C VAL A 80 -53.60 10.44 -44.37
N ALA A 81 -54.66 10.71 -43.60
CA ALA A 81 -54.57 11.05 -42.19
C ALA A 81 -53.89 9.93 -41.39
N LEU A 82 -54.35 8.68 -41.53
CA LEU A 82 -53.75 7.51 -40.88
C LEU A 82 -52.29 7.32 -41.28
N GLY A 83 -51.94 7.51 -42.56
CA GLY A 83 -50.57 7.47 -43.06
C GLY A 83 -49.68 8.53 -42.40
N THR A 84 -50.16 9.76 -42.26
CA THR A 84 -49.42 10.83 -41.56
C THR A 84 -49.27 10.55 -40.05
N CYS A 85 -50.31 10.06 -39.38
CA CYS A 85 -50.25 9.69 -37.96
C CYS A 85 -49.27 8.52 -37.73
N TYR A 86 -49.34 7.47 -38.55
CA TYR A 86 -48.43 6.33 -38.47
C TYR A 86 -46.98 6.78 -38.71
N TRP A 87 -46.72 7.54 -39.79
CA TRP A 87 -45.39 8.08 -40.07
C TRP A 87 -44.85 8.96 -38.94
N GLN A 88 -45.70 9.80 -38.33
CA GLN A 88 -45.32 10.63 -37.18
C GLN A 88 -44.94 9.79 -35.95
N VAL A 89 -45.73 8.77 -35.61
CA VAL A 89 -45.44 7.86 -34.49
C VAL A 89 -44.18 7.03 -34.75
N THR A 90 -44.04 6.45 -35.95
CA THR A 90 -42.82 5.71 -36.34
C THR A 90 -41.59 6.61 -36.30
N ARG A 91 -41.72 7.90 -36.66
CA ARG A 91 -40.62 8.87 -36.56
C ARG A 91 -40.29 9.21 -35.12
N SER A 92 -41.29 9.51 -34.27
CA SER A 92 -41.06 9.78 -32.84
C SER A 92 -40.32 8.61 -32.18
N LEU A 93 -40.85 7.40 -32.28
CA LEU A 93 -40.23 6.19 -31.72
C LEU A 93 -38.80 5.96 -32.24
N ARG A 94 -38.53 6.30 -33.51
CA ARG A 94 -37.18 6.18 -34.10
C ARG A 94 -36.22 7.24 -33.58
N ASP A 95 -36.68 8.46 -33.34
CA ASP A 95 -35.85 9.53 -32.79
C ASP A 95 -35.63 9.34 -31.27
N ASP A 96 -36.65 8.88 -30.53
CA ASP A 96 -36.54 8.46 -29.12
C ASP A 96 -35.57 7.27 -28.95
N SER A 97 -35.67 6.25 -29.81
CA SER A 97 -34.75 5.10 -29.83
C SER A 97 -33.30 5.52 -30.11
N ARG A 98 -33.07 6.50 -30.99
CA ARG A 98 -31.74 7.07 -31.25
C ARG A 98 -31.20 7.84 -30.05
N ASN A 99 -32.05 8.62 -29.39
CA ASN A 99 -31.67 9.37 -28.19
C ASN A 99 -31.25 8.40 -27.08
N HIS A 100 -32.04 7.36 -26.80
CA HIS A 100 -31.67 6.33 -25.82
C HIS A 100 -30.40 5.55 -26.21
N ALA A 101 -30.16 5.25 -27.49
CA ALA A 101 -28.89 4.65 -27.93
C ALA A 101 -27.69 5.60 -27.71
N ALA A 102 -27.87 6.90 -27.94
CA ALA A 102 -26.86 7.91 -27.66
C ALA A 102 -26.61 8.09 -26.15
N GLU A 103 -27.67 8.06 -25.33
CA GLU A 103 -27.57 8.11 -23.87
C GLU A 103 -26.92 6.84 -23.29
N GLN A 104 -27.32 5.66 -23.76
CA GLN A 104 -26.75 4.38 -23.33
C GLN A 104 -25.28 4.26 -23.72
N SER A 105 -24.89 4.66 -24.94
CA SER A 105 -23.48 4.69 -25.35
C SER A 105 -22.68 5.68 -24.52
N ARG A 106 -23.19 6.90 -24.29
CA ARG A 106 -22.57 7.89 -23.40
C ARG A 106 -22.41 7.38 -21.98
N LEU A 107 -23.44 6.79 -21.38
CA LEU A 107 -23.39 6.23 -20.03
C LEU A 107 -22.41 5.05 -19.95
N SER A 108 -22.37 4.18 -20.97
CA SER A 108 -21.40 3.09 -21.03
C SER A 108 -19.96 3.61 -21.10
N GLN A 109 -19.72 4.71 -21.84
CA GLN A 109 -18.43 5.38 -21.89
C GLN A 109 -18.05 6.04 -20.54
N GLU A 110 -18.99 6.74 -19.89
CA GLU A 110 -18.78 7.33 -18.56
C GLU A 110 -18.50 6.26 -17.49
N LEU A 111 -19.17 5.11 -17.55
CA LEU A 111 -18.91 3.96 -16.69
C LEU A 111 -17.54 3.35 -16.97
N SER A 112 -17.19 3.06 -18.23
CA SER A 112 -15.88 2.48 -18.56
C SER A 112 -14.71 3.39 -18.16
N ALA A 113 -14.89 4.71 -18.29
CA ALA A 113 -13.87 5.68 -17.88
C ALA A 113 -13.73 5.74 -16.34
N ARG A 114 -14.84 5.59 -15.59
CA ARG A 114 -14.78 5.48 -14.12
C ARG A 114 -14.20 4.15 -13.65
N GLU A 115 -14.52 3.05 -14.32
CA GLU A 115 -13.98 1.73 -14.05
C GLU A 115 -12.47 1.71 -14.24
N GLN A 116 -11.98 2.16 -15.40
CA GLN A 116 -10.53 2.34 -15.66
C GLN A 116 -9.86 3.26 -14.64
N SER A 117 -10.52 4.36 -14.26
CA SER A 117 -10.00 5.26 -13.21
C SER A 117 -9.93 4.57 -11.85
N LEU A 118 -10.90 3.72 -11.50
CA LEU A 118 -10.89 2.97 -10.24
C LEU A 118 -9.80 1.91 -10.23
N GLU A 119 -9.69 1.10 -11.30
CA GLU A 119 -8.62 0.13 -11.50
C GLU A 119 -7.23 0.79 -11.38
N GLN A 120 -7.04 1.96 -12.01
CA GLN A 120 -5.80 2.73 -11.88
C GLN A 120 -5.55 3.15 -10.41
N THR A 121 -6.55 3.71 -9.71
CA THR A 121 -6.36 4.10 -8.30
C THR A 121 -6.12 2.93 -7.37
N GLU A 122 -6.66 1.75 -7.68
CA GLU A 122 -6.44 0.51 -6.92
C GLU A 122 -4.98 0.05 -7.09
N LEU A 123 -4.47 0.00 -8.33
CA LEU A 123 -3.07 -0.30 -8.62
C LEU A 123 -2.10 0.71 -7.96
N GLU A 124 -2.41 2.01 -8.02
CA GLU A 124 -1.63 3.04 -7.33
C GLU A 124 -1.64 2.86 -5.80
N LEU A 125 -2.78 2.47 -5.22
CA LEU A 125 -2.91 2.19 -3.78
C LEU A 125 -2.16 0.92 -3.36
N GLU A 126 -2.22 -0.16 -4.16
CA GLU A 126 -1.44 -1.38 -3.93
C GLU A 126 0.06 -1.09 -3.99
N TRP A 127 0.51 -0.34 -5.00
CA TRP A 127 1.89 0.08 -5.15
C TRP A 127 2.36 0.95 -3.98
N ALA A 128 1.61 1.99 -3.61
CA ALA A 128 1.93 2.86 -2.49
C ALA A 128 1.96 2.09 -1.15
N ARG A 129 1.06 1.11 -0.96
CA ARG A 129 1.04 0.23 0.20
C ARG A 129 2.24 -0.73 0.20
N ALA A 130 2.69 -1.22 -0.95
CA ALA A 130 3.90 -2.03 -1.07
C ALA A 130 5.16 -1.22 -0.73
N GLU A 131 5.25 0.02 -1.23
CA GLU A 131 6.37 0.92 -0.98
C GLU A 131 6.43 1.34 0.51
N LEU A 132 5.30 1.68 1.11
CA LEU A 132 5.22 1.96 2.55
C LEU A 132 5.67 0.75 3.40
N LYS A 133 5.30 -0.47 3.01
CA LYS A 133 5.78 -1.71 3.66
C LYS A 133 7.26 -1.98 3.44
N ARG A 134 7.86 -1.48 2.35
CA ARG A 134 9.32 -1.53 2.13
C ARG A 134 10.02 -0.53 3.05
N ALA A 135 9.66 0.75 2.94
CA ALA A 135 10.23 1.84 3.74
C ALA A 135 10.09 1.58 5.25
N TRP A 136 8.97 1.01 5.71
CA TRP A 136 8.80 0.63 7.12
C TRP A 136 9.75 -0.48 7.57
N ARG A 137 9.99 -1.50 6.72
CA ARG A 137 10.96 -2.57 7.04
C ARG A 137 12.39 -2.04 7.06
N GLU A 138 12.75 -1.20 6.09
CA GLU A 138 14.06 -0.54 6.03
C GLU A 138 14.28 0.34 7.27
N GLY A 139 13.30 1.17 7.64
CA GLY A 139 13.36 1.98 8.86
C GLY A 139 13.48 1.15 10.15
N ASN A 140 12.78 0.02 10.24
CA ASN A 140 12.87 -0.90 11.38
C ASN A 140 14.26 -1.58 11.46
N ILE A 141 14.83 -1.99 10.32
CA ILE A 141 16.21 -2.50 10.25
C ILE A 141 17.20 -1.41 10.69
N SER A 142 17.09 -0.19 10.16
CA SER A 142 17.94 0.95 10.54
C SER A 142 17.82 1.29 12.03
N GLN A 143 16.63 1.14 12.63
CA GLN A 143 16.44 1.33 14.07
C GLN A 143 17.19 0.26 14.88
N LEU A 144 17.09 -1.02 14.50
CA LEU A 144 17.82 -2.10 15.16
C LEU A 144 19.34 -1.94 15.05
N GLU A 145 19.84 -1.47 13.90
CA GLU A 145 21.25 -1.13 13.72
C GLU A 145 21.68 0.05 14.60
N LEU A 146 20.86 1.10 14.71
CA LEU A 146 21.13 2.24 15.58
C LEU A 146 21.14 1.84 17.06
N GLU A 147 20.20 1.00 17.49
CA GLU A 147 20.15 0.46 18.85
C GLU A 147 21.39 -0.39 19.16
N ARG A 148 21.79 -1.27 18.23
CA ARG A 148 23.03 -2.05 18.32
C ARG A 148 24.26 -1.15 18.45
N LEU A 149 24.43 -0.18 17.55
CA LEU A 149 25.56 0.76 17.59
C LEU A 149 25.57 1.60 18.88
N SER A 150 24.39 1.97 19.41
CA SER A 150 24.29 2.66 20.70
C SER A 150 24.75 1.79 21.88
N ALA A 151 24.50 0.48 21.82
CA ALA A 151 24.93 -0.48 22.83
C ALA A 151 26.45 -0.74 22.73
N GLU A 152 26.98 -0.90 21.53
CA GLU A 152 28.43 -1.01 21.28
C GLU A 152 29.17 0.26 21.76
N LEU A 153 28.66 1.46 21.44
CA LEU A 153 29.27 2.72 21.88
C LEU A 153 29.20 2.91 23.41
N ARG A 154 28.12 2.45 24.05
CA ARG A 154 28.00 2.41 25.52
C ARG A 154 29.01 1.42 26.14
N HIS A 155 29.18 0.26 25.53
CA HIS A 155 30.17 -0.74 25.96
C HIS A 155 31.60 -0.21 25.85
N VAL A 156 31.98 0.33 24.69
CA VAL A 156 33.30 0.94 24.46
C VAL A 156 33.57 2.09 25.45
N ARG A 157 32.59 2.95 25.70
CA ARG A 157 32.70 4.01 26.73
C ARG A 157 32.93 3.44 28.13
N GLY A 158 32.26 2.34 28.47
CA GLY A 158 32.45 1.64 29.75
C GLY A 158 33.84 1.02 29.89
N VAL A 159 34.35 0.39 28.82
CA VAL A 159 35.72 -0.15 28.77
C VAL A 159 36.74 0.99 28.92
N LEU A 160 36.61 2.08 28.15
CA LEU A 160 37.49 3.24 28.23
C LEU A 160 37.54 3.83 29.65
N GLY A 161 36.39 4.02 30.30
CA GLY A 161 36.31 4.51 31.69
C GLY A 161 36.85 3.52 32.74
N LYS A 162 36.95 2.21 32.42
CA LYS A 162 37.66 1.23 33.26
C LYS A 162 39.17 1.36 33.07
N THR A 163 39.63 1.39 31.81
CA THR A 163 41.06 1.52 31.50
C THR A 163 41.65 2.84 31.98
N GLU A 164 40.88 3.93 31.98
CA GLU A 164 41.29 5.21 32.54
C GLU A 164 41.54 5.13 34.06
N LYS A 165 40.65 4.45 34.81
CA LYS A 165 40.83 4.22 36.25
C LYS A 165 42.02 3.33 36.55
N GLU A 166 42.22 2.27 35.75
CA GLU A 166 43.39 1.40 35.87
C GLU A 166 44.69 2.16 35.57
N MET A 167 44.70 3.05 34.57
CA MET A 167 45.83 3.93 34.29
C MET A 167 46.10 4.91 35.46
N GLN A 168 45.07 5.50 36.05
CA GLN A 168 45.22 6.40 37.20
C GLN A 168 45.75 5.67 38.45
N ASP A 169 45.30 4.45 38.72
CA ASP A 169 45.81 3.59 39.81
C ASP A 169 47.29 3.21 39.58
N VAL A 170 47.64 2.77 38.37
CA VAL A 170 49.03 2.45 38.01
C VAL A 170 49.92 3.69 38.09
N GLN A 171 49.47 4.86 37.63
CA GLN A 171 50.21 6.11 37.76
C GLN A 171 50.41 6.51 39.23
N GLY A 172 49.38 6.37 40.08
CA GLY A 172 49.48 6.62 41.51
C GLY A 172 50.49 5.71 42.21
N LYS A 173 50.47 4.41 41.86
CA LYS A 173 51.45 3.41 42.34
C LYS A 173 52.87 3.74 41.86
N LEU A 174 53.04 4.15 40.60
CA LEU A 174 54.32 4.55 40.05
C LEU A 174 54.89 5.75 40.80
N ASN A 175 54.11 6.82 40.96
CA ASN A 175 54.51 8.03 41.70
C ASN A 175 54.89 7.71 43.16
N ASN A 176 54.14 6.83 43.84
CA ASN A 176 54.48 6.39 45.20
C ASN A 176 55.79 5.57 45.25
N SER A 177 56.02 4.72 44.24
CA SER A 177 57.28 3.96 44.12
C SER A 177 58.47 4.84 43.80
N GLU A 178 58.30 5.87 42.96
CA GLU A 178 59.31 6.87 42.63
C GLU A 178 59.69 7.70 43.86
N SER A 179 58.70 8.15 44.65
CA SER A 179 58.92 8.83 45.93
C SER A 179 59.72 7.96 46.90
N THR A 180 59.36 6.68 47.02
CA THR A 180 60.06 5.70 47.89
C THR A 180 61.48 5.43 47.41
N VAL A 181 61.71 5.26 46.10
CA VAL A 181 63.05 5.10 45.53
C VAL A 181 63.88 6.37 45.70
N SER A 182 63.26 7.55 45.62
CA SER A 182 63.93 8.84 45.81
C SER A 182 64.37 9.06 47.25
N SER A 183 63.54 8.70 48.25
CA SER A 183 63.91 8.78 49.67
C SER A 183 64.98 7.75 50.04
N LEU A 184 64.90 6.52 49.53
CA LEU A 184 65.96 5.52 49.69
C LEU A 184 67.28 5.97 49.03
N ARG A 185 67.22 6.55 47.82
CA ARG A 185 68.40 7.12 47.14
C ARG A 185 68.99 8.30 47.92
N ALA A 186 68.16 9.17 48.51
CA ALA A 186 68.64 10.22 49.40
C ALA A 186 69.43 9.60 50.56
N CYS A 187 68.91 8.56 51.22
CA CYS A 187 69.63 7.86 52.29
C CYS A 187 70.88 7.07 51.87
N VAL A 188 71.04 6.74 50.60
CA VAL A 188 72.30 6.18 50.05
C VAL A 188 73.32 7.30 49.76
N ASN A 189 72.85 8.49 49.36
CA ASN A 189 73.70 9.62 48.98
C ASN A 189 74.06 10.55 50.15
N THR A 190 73.26 10.56 51.22
CA THR A 190 73.51 11.26 52.48
C THR A 190 73.42 10.22 53.60
N ASP A 191 74.52 9.98 54.32
CA ASP A 191 74.66 8.89 55.30
C ASP A 191 73.47 8.82 56.30
N CYS A 192 72.45 8.00 56.02
CA CYS A 192 71.31 7.84 56.91
C CYS A 192 71.61 6.86 58.04
N CYS A 193 71.13 7.20 59.24
CA CYS A 193 71.13 6.30 60.40
C CYS A 193 69.71 5.93 60.82
N PRO A 194 69.49 4.75 61.42
CA PRO A 194 68.18 4.37 61.93
C PRO A 194 67.70 5.32 63.03
N SER A 195 66.38 5.39 63.26
CA SER A 195 65.80 6.22 64.32
C SER A 195 66.44 5.92 65.69
N GLY A 196 66.90 6.97 66.38
CA GLY A 196 67.62 6.86 67.66
C GLY A 196 69.13 6.68 67.56
N TRP A 197 69.71 6.66 66.35
CA TRP A 197 71.15 6.58 66.10
C TRP A 197 71.69 7.94 65.64
N VAL A 198 72.90 8.27 66.08
CA VAL A 198 73.61 9.52 65.73
C VAL A 198 74.62 9.22 64.63
N LEU A 199 74.56 9.98 63.53
CA LEU A 199 75.59 9.93 62.50
C LEU A 199 76.87 10.64 62.99
N TYR A 200 77.99 9.94 62.93
CA TYR A 200 79.32 10.51 63.14
C TYR A 200 80.33 9.93 62.14
N ARG A 201 80.88 10.78 61.25
CA ARG A 201 81.89 10.40 60.24
C ARG A 201 81.50 9.14 59.44
N SER A 202 80.32 9.17 58.82
CA SER A 202 79.78 8.06 58.01
C SER A 202 79.62 6.73 58.77
N LYS A 203 79.50 6.79 60.11
CA LYS A 203 79.12 5.67 60.98
C LYS A 203 77.93 6.05 61.84
N CYS A 204 77.03 5.12 62.05
CA CYS A 204 75.91 5.28 62.96
C CYS A 204 76.31 4.79 64.36
N LEU A 205 76.14 5.65 65.36
CA LEU A 205 76.42 5.38 66.76
C LEU A 205 75.12 5.34 67.56
N PHE A 206 74.91 4.29 68.35
CA PHE A 206 73.84 4.24 69.34
C PHE A 206 74.41 4.58 70.71
N ILE A 207 73.72 5.41 71.47
CA ILE A 207 74.08 5.79 72.84
C ILE A 207 72.93 5.35 73.72
N SER A 208 73.15 4.34 74.57
CA SER A 208 72.13 3.91 75.53
C SER A 208 71.85 5.03 76.55
N VAL A 209 70.58 5.18 76.90
CA VAL A 209 70.14 6.03 78.02
C VAL A 209 70.29 5.34 79.37
N GLU A 210 70.46 4.02 79.37
CA GLU A 210 70.62 3.18 80.57
C GLU A 210 72.10 2.91 80.85
N LYS A 211 72.46 2.87 82.14
CA LYS A 211 73.84 2.65 82.58
C LYS A 211 74.07 1.17 82.90
N ASP A 212 74.62 0.48 81.91
CA ASP A 212 74.90 -0.95 81.97
C ASP A 212 76.33 -1.31 82.35
N SER A 213 76.54 -2.59 82.69
CA SER A 213 77.88 -3.17 82.74
C SER A 213 78.41 -3.43 81.31
N TRP A 214 79.73 -3.41 81.13
CA TRP A 214 80.38 -3.62 79.82
C TRP A 214 79.88 -4.88 79.08
N TRP A 215 79.62 -5.98 79.81
CA TRP A 215 79.09 -7.21 79.23
C TRP A 215 77.67 -7.07 78.72
N ILE A 216 76.81 -6.33 79.44
CA ILE A 216 75.43 -6.06 79.03
C ILE A 216 75.42 -5.12 77.83
N SER A 217 76.17 -4.00 77.86
CA SER A 217 76.26 -3.07 76.72
C SER A 217 76.79 -3.75 75.44
N LYS A 218 77.73 -4.70 75.58
CA LYS A 218 78.24 -5.50 74.46
C LYS A 218 77.20 -6.46 73.88
N TYR A 219 76.31 -6.99 74.72
CA TYR A 219 75.23 -7.86 74.30
C TYR A 219 74.09 -7.07 73.64
N ASP A 220 73.66 -5.95 74.25
CA ASP A 220 72.68 -5.02 73.67
C ASP A 220 73.11 -4.51 72.28
N CYS A 221 74.37 -4.10 72.12
CA CYS A 221 74.92 -3.74 70.81
C CYS A 221 74.76 -4.87 69.78
N ARG A 222 74.99 -6.13 70.17
CA ARG A 222 74.84 -7.30 69.27
C ARG A 222 73.39 -7.55 68.89
N GLU A 223 72.44 -7.43 69.83
CA GLU A 223 71.01 -7.57 69.51
C GLU A 223 70.54 -6.49 68.54
N LYS A 224 71.13 -5.30 68.57
CA LYS A 224 70.89 -4.23 67.59
C LYS A 224 71.76 -4.33 66.31
N PHE A 225 72.36 -5.50 66.04
CA PHE A 225 73.23 -5.76 64.88
C PHE A 225 74.45 -4.81 64.76
N ALA A 226 74.95 -4.30 65.88
CA ALA A 226 76.08 -3.39 65.96
C ALA A 226 77.22 -3.93 66.85
N GLN A 227 78.29 -3.15 66.94
CA GLN A 227 79.45 -3.47 67.76
C GLN A 227 79.68 -2.35 68.78
N LEU A 228 79.90 -2.74 70.04
CA LEU A 228 80.23 -1.80 71.11
C LEU A 228 81.51 -1.05 70.74
N LEU A 229 81.46 0.28 70.78
CA LEU A 229 82.61 1.15 70.57
C LEU A 229 83.56 1.02 71.77
N VAL A 230 84.86 0.84 71.50
CA VAL A 230 85.94 0.66 72.48
C VAL A 230 87.03 1.69 72.20
#